data_AF-A0A2S4Y0T1-F1
#
_entry.id   AF-A0A2S4Y0T1-F1
#
_cell.length_a   1.000
_cell.length_b   1.000
_cell.length_c   1.000
_cell.angle_alpha   90.00
_cell.angle_beta   90.00
_cell.angle_gamma   90.00
#
_symmetry.space_group_name_H-M   'P 1'
#
loop_
_entity.id
_entity.type
_entity.pdbx_description
1 polymer ?
#
loop_
_entity_poly.entity_id
_entity_poly.type
_entity_poly.pdbx_seq_one_letter_code
_entity_poly.pdbx_strand_id
1 'polypeptide(L)'
;MTVSPETPGTRRAPDGLLVFEVFLQSGSTTPLAHVGSLLAEDEAQAWRLARDTYGRRDNAVRLWVVPRADVHAAESDSRRLLNGKSRMPYRLPAFPQERRRRRAGLHRDTGETPAAAVSPAPATVPDGAAALWPALADDLFLHAHRLAERTVDYTELEEALAVGSIAQEDLAHARTLLELLGYGEAEADAHFFDRPAALWQPTALTASARDGRPWAVARGLCVAAGAAALALCSLDVPGLGPAATAALTAVADEQRLHLAHWSARVTQYARRGRTADIAAALDTAGREAAALFGAPALPAPGADAGPGAAADSGWGAAAEPPADSLTKQFDTLVRDTGLPPALVPALPASPPRRTTGEGRTGLGEVLAELRTVRAGYPQGAFL
;
A
#
# COMPACT_ATOMS: atom_id res chain seq x y z
N MET A 1 7.95 21.55 44.34
CA MET A 1 9.25 21.43 43.66
C MET A 1 9.02 20.77 42.31
N THR A 2 8.95 21.57 41.27
CA THR A 2 8.82 21.15 39.87
C THR A 2 10.19 20.69 39.38
N VAL A 3 10.32 19.40 39.05
CA VAL A 3 11.50 18.86 38.38
C VAL A 3 11.36 19.24 36.90
N SER A 4 12.26 20.10 36.42
CA SER A 4 12.38 20.41 34.99
C SER A 4 12.96 19.18 34.27
N PRO A 5 12.55 18.88 33.02
CA PRO A 5 13.20 17.84 32.24
C PRO A 5 14.60 18.34 31.88
N GLU A 6 15.64 17.71 32.43
CA GLU A 6 17.01 17.92 31.96
C GLU A 6 17.10 17.52 30.49
N THR A 7 17.34 18.49 29.62
CA THR A 7 17.77 18.28 28.24
C THR A 7 19.01 17.38 28.25
N PRO A 8 19.07 16.30 27.45
CA PRO A 8 20.21 15.40 27.46
C PRO A 8 21.49 16.14 27.01
N GLY A 9 22.32 16.47 27.99
CA GLY A 9 23.78 16.55 27.93
C GLY A 9 24.41 17.31 26.77
N THR A 10 24.29 18.64 26.74
CA THR A 10 25.40 19.47 26.21
C THR A 10 26.57 19.37 27.17
N ARG A 11 27.38 18.32 27.06
CA ARG A 11 28.64 18.22 27.81
C ARG A 11 29.59 19.28 27.24
N ARG A 12 29.54 20.49 27.80
CA ARG A 12 30.52 21.54 27.51
C ARG A 12 31.90 21.04 27.95
N ALA A 13 32.89 21.25 27.11
CA ALA A 13 34.28 21.11 27.52
C ALA A 13 34.58 22.11 28.66
N PRO A 14 35.64 21.90 29.47
CA PRO A 14 35.97 22.75 30.62
C PRO A 14 36.00 24.26 30.32
N ASP A 15 36.28 24.63 29.07
CA ASP A 15 36.43 26.01 28.61
C ASP A 15 35.16 26.60 27.95
N GLY A 16 34.00 25.93 28.07
CA GLY A 16 32.73 26.43 27.54
C GLY A 16 32.44 26.11 26.07
N LEU A 17 33.38 25.46 25.38
CA LEU A 17 33.25 25.01 23.98
C LEU A 17 32.32 23.80 23.85
N LEU A 18 31.67 23.69 22.69
CA LEU A 18 30.81 22.57 22.30
C LEU A 18 31.64 21.46 21.64
N VAL A 19 31.21 20.21 21.84
CA VAL A 19 31.82 19.04 21.19
C VAL A 19 31.02 18.69 19.93
N PHE A 20 31.72 18.51 18.82
CA PHE A 20 31.16 18.05 17.56
C PHE A 20 31.80 16.73 17.15
N GLU A 21 31.00 15.82 16.60
CA GLU A 21 31.45 14.56 16.01
C GLU A 21 31.54 14.73 14.50
N VAL A 22 32.65 14.26 13.91
CA VAL A 22 32.94 14.39 12.48
C VAL A 22 32.88 13.04 11.80
N PHE A 23 32.15 12.98 10.70
CA PHE A 23 32.03 11.79 9.87
C PHE A 23 32.46 12.08 8.43
N LEU A 24 33.29 11.20 7.86
CA LEU A 24 33.89 11.35 6.54
C LEU A 24 33.57 10.15 5.66
N GLN A 25 33.34 10.40 4.38
CA GLN A 25 33.24 9.37 3.35
C GLN A 25 34.32 9.63 2.30
N SER A 26 35.32 8.75 2.21
CA SER A 26 36.47 8.91 1.31
C SER A 26 36.26 8.36 -0.11
N GLY A 27 35.12 7.72 -0.41
CA GLY A 27 34.76 7.24 -1.74
C GLY A 27 33.25 7.10 -1.91
N SER A 28 32.74 7.19 -3.15
CA SER A 28 31.30 7.19 -3.42
C SER A 28 30.56 5.93 -2.96
N THR A 29 31.29 4.82 -2.78
CA THR A 29 30.77 3.51 -2.35
C THR A 29 31.17 3.13 -0.92
N THR A 30 32.03 3.91 -0.25
CA THR A 30 32.42 3.63 1.15
C THR A 30 31.37 4.20 2.10
N PRO A 31 31.09 3.56 3.24
CA PRO A 31 30.21 4.14 4.24
C PRO A 31 30.82 5.42 4.82
N LEU A 32 29.94 6.32 5.27
CA LEU A 32 30.34 7.47 6.08
C LEU A 32 30.83 6.94 7.45
N ALA A 33 32.06 7.24 7.82
CA ALA A 33 32.69 6.72 9.03
C ALA A 33 33.01 7.85 10.00
N HIS A 34 32.87 7.60 11.31
CA HIS A 34 33.30 8.54 12.33
C HIS A 34 34.83 8.65 12.32
N VAL A 35 35.36 9.85 12.10
CA VAL A 35 36.81 10.11 11.99
C VAL A 35 37.38 10.82 13.21
N GLY A 36 36.53 11.39 14.05
CA GLY A 36 36.93 11.97 15.33
C GLY A 36 36.03 13.12 15.77
N SER A 37 36.34 13.65 16.96
CA SER A 37 35.61 14.75 17.57
C SER A 37 36.44 16.04 17.54
N LEU A 38 35.77 17.19 17.53
CA LEU A 38 36.41 18.50 17.65
C LEU A 38 35.67 19.40 18.64
N LEU A 39 36.36 20.43 19.11
CA LEU A 39 35.79 21.49 19.94
C LEU A 39 35.60 22.74 19.10
N ALA A 40 34.45 23.39 19.22
CA ALA A 40 34.14 24.65 18.57
C ALA A 40 33.13 25.46 19.37
N GLU A 41 33.12 26.77 19.14
CA GLU A 41 32.15 27.73 19.68
C GLU A 41 30.78 27.58 19.02
N ASP A 42 30.77 27.35 17.71
CA ASP A 42 29.56 27.22 16.89
C ASP A 42 29.74 26.23 15.71
N GLU A 43 28.64 25.94 15.02
CA GLU A 43 28.60 25.03 13.86
C GLU A 43 29.50 25.49 12.70
N ALA A 44 29.59 26.80 12.47
CA ALA A 44 30.36 27.35 11.36
C ALA A 44 31.87 27.18 11.59
N GLN A 45 32.33 27.38 12.82
CA GLN A 45 33.70 27.11 13.24
C GLN A 45 33.98 25.60 13.22
N ALA A 46 33.04 24.79 13.71
CA ALA A 46 33.13 23.32 13.69
C ALA A 46 33.34 22.79 12.26
N TRP A 47 32.56 23.29 11.30
CA TRP A 47 32.67 22.88 9.90
C TRP A 47 34.03 23.23 9.28
N ARG A 48 34.54 24.44 9.51
CA ARG A 48 35.86 24.87 9.00
C ARG A 48 36.97 23.98 9.58
N LEU A 49 36.95 23.75 10.90
CA LEU A 49 37.92 22.90 11.58
C LEU A 49 37.86 21.45 11.07
N ALA A 50 36.67 20.89 10.89
CA ALA A 50 36.50 19.53 10.37
C ALA A 50 37.07 19.38 8.95
N ARG A 51 36.73 20.32 8.05
CA ARG A 51 37.23 20.32 6.67
C ARG A 51 38.76 20.40 6.64
N ASP A 52 39.33 21.30 7.43
CA ASP A 52 40.77 21.53 7.41
C ASP A 52 41.55 20.40 8.11
N THR A 53 40.94 19.73 9.09
CA THR A 53 41.58 18.61 9.81
C THR A 53 41.46 17.29 9.04
N TYR A 54 40.27 16.97 8.54
CA TYR A 54 39.95 15.65 7.99
C TYR A 54 39.85 15.62 6.46
N GLY A 55 39.70 16.77 5.80
CA GLY A 55 39.53 16.85 4.34
C GLY A 55 40.82 16.97 3.52
N ARG A 56 42.00 17.07 4.15
CA ARG A 56 43.27 17.37 3.44
C ARG A 56 44.01 16.17 2.86
N ARG A 57 43.72 14.94 3.31
CA ARG A 57 44.50 13.73 2.95
C ARG A 57 43.72 12.67 2.18
N ASP A 58 42.41 12.65 2.32
CA ASP A 58 41.54 11.70 1.65
C ASP A 58 40.70 12.40 0.58
N ASN A 59 40.34 11.68 -0.50
CA ASN A 59 39.38 12.13 -1.50
C ASN A 59 37.96 12.17 -0.90
N ALA A 60 37.74 13.07 0.05
CA ALA A 60 36.49 13.22 0.76
C ALA A 60 35.34 13.55 -0.21
N VAL A 61 34.37 12.65 -0.30
CA VAL A 61 33.16 12.81 -1.10
C VAL A 61 32.05 13.47 -0.28
N ARG A 62 31.99 13.16 1.04
CA ARG A 62 31.04 13.78 1.98
C ARG A 62 31.69 13.98 3.35
N LEU A 63 31.28 15.06 4.02
CA LEU A 63 31.70 15.43 5.37
C LEU A 63 30.47 15.86 6.17
N TRP A 64 30.19 15.19 7.29
CA TRP A 64 29.18 15.60 8.25
C TRP A 64 29.84 16.06 9.54
N VAL A 65 29.30 17.13 10.11
CA VAL A 65 29.73 17.68 11.39
C VAL A 65 28.47 17.85 12.21
N VAL A 66 28.38 17.14 13.33
CA VAL A 66 27.15 17.03 14.11
C VAL A 66 27.45 17.40 15.57
N PRO A 67 26.65 18.27 16.21
CA PRO A 67 26.76 18.48 17.65
C PRO A 67 26.66 17.14 18.38
N ARG A 68 27.56 16.87 19.33
CA ARG A 68 27.55 15.60 20.08
C ARG A 68 26.25 15.39 20.85
N ALA A 69 25.58 16.48 21.24
CA ALA A 69 24.28 16.43 21.91
C ALA A 69 23.19 15.78 21.04
N ASP A 70 23.32 15.83 19.71
CA ASP A 70 22.37 15.24 18.77
C ASP A 70 22.73 13.79 18.41
N VAL A 71 23.87 13.27 18.90
CA VAL A 71 24.33 11.90 18.66
C VAL A 71 23.89 11.00 19.81
N HIS A 72 22.89 10.16 19.54
CA HIS A 72 22.45 9.15 20.51
C HIS A 72 23.39 7.93 20.49
N ALA A 73 24.18 7.77 21.55
CA ALA A 73 25.05 6.62 21.73
C ALA A 73 24.37 5.53 22.58
N ALA A 74 24.57 4.27 22.20
CA ALA A 74 24.11 3.14 22.98
C ALA A 74 24.90 3.03 24.31
N GLU A 75 24.21 2.65 25.39
CA GLU A 75 24.86 2.44 26.69
C GLU A 75 25.73 1.18 26.69
N SER A 76 26.67 1.09 27.64
CA SER A 76 27.63 -0.02 27.74
C SER A 76 26.97 -1.39 27.82
N ASP A 77 25.79 -1.50 28.45
CA ASP A 77 25.04 -2.75 28.59
C ASP A 77 24.23 -3.13 27.33
N SER A 78 24.02 -2.17 26.41
CA SER A 78 23.33 -2.40 25.13
C SER A 78 24.14 -3.24 24.15
N ARG A 79 25.39 -3.59 24.48
CA ARG A 79 26.28 -4.39 23.62
C ARG A 79 25.67 -5.73 23.21
N ARG A 80 24.82 -6.32 24.06
CA ARG A 80 24.07 -7.56 23.74
C ARG A 80 23.00 -7.37 22.67
N LEU A 81 22.41 -6.17 22.58
CA LEU A 81 21.40 -5.79 21.57
C LEU A 81 22.05 -5.44 20.22
N LEU A 82 23.31 -4.95 20.25
CA LEU A 82 24.07 -4.54 19.07
C LEU A 82 24.86 -5.68 18.41
N ASN A 83 25.09 -6.79 19.11
CA ASN A 83 25.79 -7.94 18.57
C ASN A 83 24.91 -8.64 17.53
N GLY A 84 25.11 -8.30 16.25
CA GLY A 84 24.42 -8.92 15.13
C GLY A 84 24.67 -10.43 15.06
N LYS A 85 23.62 -11.22 15.18
CA LYS A 85 23.66 -12.63 14.75
C LYS A 85 23.66 -12.66 13.21
N SER A 86 24.77 -13.15 12.65
CA SER A 86 24.97 -13.51 11.24
C SER A 86 25.32 -12.41 10.23
N ARG A 87 26.22 -12.79 9.30
CA ARG A 87 26.56 -12.08 8.05
C ARG A 87 25.31 -12.06 7.16
N MET A 88 24.49 -11.04 7.33
CA MET A 88 23.30 -10.79 6.51
C MET A 88 23.65 -9.74 5.46
N PRO A 89 24.09 -10.13 4.24
CA PRO A 89 24.64 -9.20 3.25
C PRO A 89 23.63 -8.14 2.84
N TYR A 90 22.33 -8.45 2.96
CA TYR A 90 21.22 -7.54 2.69
C TYR A 90 21.11 -6.33 3.60
N ARG A 91 21.82 -6.33 4.74
CA ARG A 91 21.89 -5.18 5.65
C ARG A 91 22.98 -4.18 5.26
N LEU A 92 23.81 -4.50 4.26
CA LEU A 92 24.84 -3.59 3.79
C LEU A 92 24.25 -2.57 2.82
N PRO A 93 24.62 -1.27 2.90
CA PRO A 93 24.12 -0.21 2.02
C PRO A 93 24.25 -0.51 0.52
N ALA A 94 25.22 -1.32 0.13
CA ALA A 94 25.47 -1.70 -1.25
C ALA A 94 24.48 -2.77 -1.80
N PHE A 95 23.84 -3.56 -0.95
CA PHE A 95 23.07 -4.73 -1.38
C PHE A 95 21.80 -4.41 -2.19
N PRO A 96 20.96 -3.42 -1.81
CA PRO A 96 19.78 -3.06 -2.60
C PRO A 96 20.14 -2.58 -4.03
N GLN A 97 21.27 -1.89 -4.16
CA GLN A 97 21.77 -1.35 -5.43
C GLN A 97 22.25 -2.46 -6.36
N GLU A 98 22.95 -3.48 -5.83
CA GLU A 98 23.40 -4.63 -6.62
C GLU A 98 22.22 -5.44 -7.16
N ARG A 99 21.19 -5.68 -6.34
CA ARG A 99 19.99 -6.43 -6.77
C ARG A 99 19.15 -5.66 -7.81
N ARG A 100 19.03 -4.33 -7.67
CA ARG A 100 18.36 -3.48 -8.67
C ARG A 100 19.06 -3.55 -10.04
N ARG A 101 20.40 -3.50 -10.07
CA ARG A 101 21.20 -3.63 -11.30
C ARG A 101 21.08 -5.01 -11.95
N ARG A 102 21.07 -6.08 -11.14
CA ARG A 102 20.85 -7.46 -11.67
C ARG A 102 19.46 -7.66 -12.26
N ARG A 103 18.42 -7.08 -11.66
CA ARG A 103 17.04 -7.12 -12.20
C ARG A 103 16.89 -6.32 -13.50
N ALA A 104 17.50 -5.14 -13.57
CA ALA A 104 17.50 -4.35 -14.80
C ALA A 104 18.21 -5.06 -15.98
N GLY A 105 19.14 -5.99 -15.71
CA GLY A 105 19.81 -6.80 -16.73
C GLY A 105 19.06 -8.06 -17.18
N LEU A 106 17.99 -8.46 -16.49
CA LEU A 106 17.18 -9.64 -16.83
C LEU A 106 16.08 -9.35 -17.85
N HIS A 107 15.81 -8.07 -18.15
CA HIS A 107 14.86 -7.68 -19.20
C HIS A 107 15.60 -7.50 -20.53
N ARG A 108 15.71 -8.60 -21.29
CA ARG A 108 15.96 -8.57 -22.73
C ARG A 108 14.96 -9.49 -23.43
N ASP A 109 13.97 -8.84 -24.01
CA ASP A 109 13.31 -9.14 -25.29
C ASP A 109 13.04 -10.62 -25.60
N THR A 110 11.90 -11.12 -25.13
CA THR A 110 11.18 -12.21 -25.78
C THR A 110 10.15 -11.57 -26.70
N GLY A 111 10.52 -11.39 -27.97
CA GLY A 111 9.75 -10.71 -29.02
C GLY A 111 8.48 -11.44 -29.45
N GLU A 112 7.65 -11.88 -28.51
CA GLU A 112 6.37 -12.50 -28.76
C GLU A 112 5.26 -11.51 -28.35
N THR A 113 4.48 -11.09 -29.33
CA THR A 113 3.32 -10.22 -29.08
C THR A 113 2.21 -11.08 -28.49
N PRO A 114 1.71 -10.81 -27.27
CA PRO A 114 0.64 -11.62 -26.71
C PRO A 114 -0.60 -11.52 -27.58
N ALA A 115 -1.22 -12.66 -27.88
CA ALA A 115 -2.51 -12.69 -28.54
C ALA A 115 -3.55 -11.91 -27.74
N ALA A 116 -4.45 -11.20 -28.42
CA ALA A 116 -5.53 -10.46 -27.77
C ALA A 116 -6.45 -11.42 -27.01
N ALA A 117 -6.36 -11.40 -25.68
CA ALA A 117 -7.20 -12.23 -24.83
C ALA A 117 -8.53 -11.51 -24.54
N VAL A 118 -9.62 -12.12 -25.00
CA VAL A 118 -10.99 -11.78 -24.61
C VAL A 118 -11.23 -12.41 -23.23
N SER A 119 -11.70 -11.61 -22.27
CA SER A 119 -12.09 -12.13 -20.94
C SER A 119 -13.26 -13.10 -21.10
N PRO A 120 -13.18 -14.32 -20.56
CA PRO A 120 -14.31 -15.24 -20.56
C PRO A 120 -15.42 -14.67 -19.68
N ALA A 121 -16.66 -14.76 -20.15
CA ALA A 121 -17.82 -14.35 -19.37
C ALA A 121 -18.01 -15.29 -18.17
N PRO A 122 -18.42 -14.77 -17.00
CA PRO A 122 -18.70 -15.62 -15.83
C PRO A 122 -19.76 -16.68 -16.15
N ALA A 123 -19.66 -17.85 -15.51
CA ALA A 123 -20.62 -18.95 -15.72
C ALA A 123 -22.05 -18.56 -15.29
N THR A 124 -22.17 -17.66 -14.30
CA THR A 124 -23.42 -17.04 -13.83
C THR A 124 -23.14 -15.63 -13.32
N VAL A 125 -23.97 -14.64 -13.69
CA VAL A 125 -23.92 -13.29 -13.12
C VAL A 125 -24.69 -13.30 -11.80
N PRO A 126 -24.06 -13.04 -10.64
CA PRO A 126 -24.76 -13.07 -9.37
C PRO A 126 -25.63 -11.82 -9.16
N ASP A 127 -26.77 -11.99 -8.49
CA ASP A 127 -27.63 -10.89 -8.03
C ASP A 127 -27.20 -10.39 -6.63
N GLY A 128 -27.78 -9.26 -6.20
CA GLY A 128 -27.58 -8.73 -4.84
C GLY A 128 -26.14 -8.23 -4.60
N ALA A 129 -25.57 -8.52 -3.43
CA ALA A 129 -24.21 -8.08 -3.10
C ALA A 129 -23.14 -8.73 -4.00
N ALA A 130 -23.42 -9.92 -4.52
CA ALA A 130 -22.49 -10.66 -5.37
C ALA A 130 -22.34 -10.04 -6.78
N ALA A 131 -23.28 -9.19 -7.21
CA ALA A 131 -23.15 -8.38 -8.41
C ALA A 131 -21.93 -7.44 -8.39
N LEU A 132 -21.35 -7.18 -7.20
CA LEU A 132 -20.18 -6.34 -7.01
C LEU A 132 -18.87 -7.12 -6.93
N TRP A 133 -18.88 -8.46 -6.98
CA TRP A 133 -17.65 -9.27 -6.81
C TRP A 133 -16.55 -9.00 -7.83
N PRO A 134 -16.80 -8.98 -9.16
CA PRO A 134 -15.70 -8.74 -10.09
C PRO A 134 -15.19 -7.30 -9.99
N ALA A 135 -16.06 -6.41 -9.52
CA ALA A 135 -15.85 -5.00 -9.32
C ALA A 135 -14.95 -4.75 -8.10
N LEU A 136 -15.19 -5.50 -7.01
CA LEU A 136 -14.38 -5.53 -5.80
C LEU A 136 -13.04 -6.25 -6.04
N ALA A 137 -13.00 -7.29 -6.88
CA ALA A 137 -11.76 -7.96 -7.27
C ALA A 137 -10.77 -6.95 -7.90
N ASP A 138 -11.25 -6.05 -8.77
CA ASP A 138 -10.46 -4.95 -9.32
C ASP A 138 -9.88 -4.04 -8.22
N ASP A 139 -10.70 -3.67 -7.23
CA ASP A 139 -10.27 -2.80 -6.12
C ASP A 139 -9.21 -3.46 -5.26
N LEU A 140 -9.42 -4.72 -4.87
CA LEU A 140 -8.51 -5.48 -4.02
C LEU A 140 -7.17 -5.69 -4.73
N PHE A 141 -7.20 -6.03 -6.02
CA PHE A 141 -5.98 -6.18 -6.82
C PHE A 141 -5.20 -4.86 -6.92
N LEU A 142 -5.87 -3.75 -7.21
CA LEU A 142 -5.22 -2.44 -7.27
C LEU A 142 -4.71 -2.00 -5.89
N HIS A 143 -5.49 -2.24 -4.83
CA HIS A 143 -5.07 -1.92 -3.47
C HIS A 143 -3.80 -2.68 -3.10
N ALA A 144 -3.77 -3.99 -3.35
CA ALA A 144 -2.58 -4.82 -3.15
C ALA A 144 -1.37 -4.30 -3.93
N HIS A 145 -1.54 -3.94 -5.20
CA HIS A 145 -0.47 -3.35 -6.01
C HIS A 145 0.08 -2.07 -5.35
N ARG A 146 -0.80 -1.15 -4.91
CA ARG A 146 -0.40 0.08 -4.21
C ARG A 146 0.29 -0.16 -2.87
N LEU A 147 -0.06 -1.23 -2.17
CA LEU A 147 0.63 -1.61 -0.93
C LEU A 147 2.01 -2.22 -1.23
N ALA A 148 2.10 -3.06 -2.26
CA ALA A 148 3.31 -3.73 -2.69
C ALA A 148 4.39 -2.76 -3.19
N GLU A 149 4.00 -1.68 -3.89
CA GLU A 149 4.90 -0.57 -4.28
C GLU A 149 5.69 -0.02 -3.08
N ARG A 150 5.10 -0.08 -1.87
CA ARG A 150 5.58 0.64 -0.69
C ARG A 150 6.09 -0.27 0.42
N THR A 151 6.10 -1.59 0.24
CA THR A 151 6.53 -2.54 1.27
C THR A 151 7.95 -2.24 1.76
N VAL A 152 8.80 -1.68 0.91
CA VAL A 152 10.19 -1.32 1.25
C VAL A 152 10.36 0.08 1.87
N ASP A 153 9.30 0.88 1.90
CA ASP A 153 9.38 2.27 2.35
C ASP A 153 9.15 2.42 3.86
N TYR A 154 8.69 1.38 4.54
CA TYR A 154 8.40 1.39 5.97
C TYR A 154 9.67 1.38 6.83
N THR A 155 9.71 2.29 7.81
CA THR A 155 10.84 2.41 8.74
C THR A 155 10.86 1.28 9.77
N GLU A 156 9.67 0.81 10.17
CA GLU A 156 9.49 -0.33 11.07
C GLU A 156 9.27 -1.61 10.25
N LEU A 157 10.02 -2.66 10.58
CA LEU A 157 9.93 -3.95 9.88
C LEU A 157 8.55 -4.59 10.07
N GLU A 158 7.99 -4.46 11.27
CA GLU A 158 6.68 -4.99 11.64
C GLU A 158 5.58 -4.39 10.76
N GLU A 159 5.68 -3.09 10.47
CA GLU A 159 4.73 -2.43 9.58
C GLU A 159 4.94 -2.83 8.13
N ALA A 160 6.20 -2.96 7.68
CA ALA A 160 6.50 -3.49 6.35
C ALA A 160 5.91 -4.88 6.14
N LEU A 161 6.05 -5.76 7.15
CA LEU A 161 5.52 -7.12 7.12
C LEU A 161 4.00 -7.15 7.17
N ALA A 162 3.37 -6.36 8.04
CA ALA A 162 1.91 -6.28 8.12
C ALA A 162 1.31 -5.82 6.79
N VAL A 163 1.86 -4.77 6.19
CA VAL A 163 1.38 -4.25 4.90
C VAL A 163 1.66 -5.20 3.75
N GLY A 164 2.78 -5.92 3.79
CA GLY A 164 3.08 -7.01 2.87
C GLY A 164 2.05 -8.15 2.95
N SER A 165 1.70 -8.59 4.17
CA SER A 165 0.67 -9.63 4.40
C SER A 165 -0.68 -9.19 3.86
N ILE A 166 -1.11 -7.97 4.21
CA ILE A 166 -2.38 -7.40 3.73
C ILE A 166 -2.43 -7.37 2.20
N ALA A 167 -1.33 -6.98 1.54
CA ALA A 167 -1.26 -6.97 0.08
C ALA A 167 -1.39 -8.38 -0.52
N GLN A 168 -0.79 -9.40 0.10
CA GLN A 168 -0.88 -10.78 -0.36
C GLN A 168 -2.31 -11.34 -0.18
N GLU A 169 -2.93 -11.05 0.96
CA GLU A 169 -4.31 -11.45 1.26
C GLU A 169 -5.30 -10.73 0.34
N ASP A 170 -5.12 -9.44 0.04
CA ASP A 170 -5.97 -8.74 -0.93
C ASP A 170 -5.88 -9.34 -2.34
N LEU A 171 -4.69 -9.78 -2.80
CA LEU A 171 -4.56 -10.52 -4.07
C LEU A 171 -5.30 -11.87 -4.01
N ALA A 172 -5.15 -12.61 -2.90
CA ALA A 172 -5.81 -13.89 -2.71
C ALA A 172 -7.34 -13.74 -2.66
N HIS A 173 -7.85 -12.67 -2.05
CA HIS A 173 -9.26 -12.33 -2.04
C HIS A 173 -9.77 -11.95 -3.43
N ALA A 174 -9.01 -11.15 -4.18
CA ALA A 174 -9.35 -10.81 -5.56
C ALA A 174 -9.48 -12.08 -6.42
N ARG A 175 -8.53 -13.02 -6.30
CA ARG A 175 -8.59 -14.34 -6.96
C ARG A 175 -9.81 -15.15 -6.49
N THR A 176 -10.01 -15.27 -5.18
CA THR A 176 -11.15 -16.00 -4.60
C THR A 176 -12.48 -15.53 -5.17
N LEU A 177 -12.68 -14.21 -5.29
CA LEU A 177 -13.92 -13.66 -5.87
C LEU A 177 -14.11 -14.06 -7.35
N LEU A 178 -13.03 -14.11 -8.14
CA LEU A 178 -13.11 -14.60 -9.53
C LEU A 178 -13.38 -16.10 -9.60
N GLU A 179 -12.77 -16.91 -8.74
CA GLU A 179 -13.04 -18.35 -8.67
C GLU A 179 -14.50 -18.65 -8.31
N LEU A 180 -15.09 -17.86 -7.40
CA LEU A 180 -16.52 -17.95 -7.07
C LEU A 180 -17.44 -17.57 -8.24
N LEU A 181 -16.94 -16.81 -9.22
CA LEU A 181 -17.63 -16.50 -10.48
C LEU A 181 -17.39 -17.57 -11.56
N GLY A 182 -16.61 -18.61 -11.25
CA GLY A 182 -16.30 -19.73 -12.14
C GLY A 182 -15.03 -19.56 -12.97
N TYR A 183 -14.20 -18.55 -12.70
CA TYR A 183 -12.96 -18.33 -13.44
C TYR A 183 -11.94 -19.41 -13.08
N GLY A 184 -11.33 -20.03 -14.08
CA GLY A 184 -10.12 -20.83 -13.94
C GLY A 184 -8.87 -19.97 -13.73
N GLU A 185 -7.75 -20.61 -13.40
CA GLU A 185 -6.47 -19.95 -13.11
C GLU A 185 -6.00 -19.02 -14.23
N ALA A 186 -5.98 -19.50 -15.48
CA ALA A 186 -5.59 -18.69 -16.63
C ALA A 186 -6.53 -17.50 -16.89
N GLU A 187 -7.82 -17.67 -16.57
CA GLU A 187 -8.86 -16.66 -16.77
C GLU A 187 -8.77 -15.56 -15.71
N ALA A 188 -8.53 -15.94 -14.45
CA ALA A 188 -8.26 -15.02 -13.36
C ALA A 188 -6.99 -14.19 -13.64
N ASP A 189 -5.93 -14.82 -14.15
CA ASP A 189 -4.72 -14.13 -14.60
C ASP A 189 -5.04 -13.13 -15.73
N ALA A 190 -5.76 -13.56 -16.77
CA ALA A 190 -6.11 -12.69 -17.89
C ALA A 190 -6.99 -11.49 -17.47
N HIS A 191 -7.86 -11.67 -16.48
CA HIS A 191 -8.72 -10.61 -15.93
C HIS A 191 -7.93 -9.38 -15.45
N PHE A 192 -6.77 -9.60 -14.81
CA PHE A 192 -5.95 -8.52 -14.26
C PHE A 192 -4.80 -8.08 -15.16
N PHE A 193 -4.23 -8.96 -15.97
CA PHE A 193 -3.05 -8.60 -16.77
C PHE A 193 -3.38 -8.21 -18.21
N ASP A 194 -4.42 -8.81 -18.79
CA ASP A 194 -4.65 -8.76 -20.24
C ASP A 194 -5.86 -7.86 -20.59
N ARG A 195 -6.80 -7.68 -19.66
CA ARG A 195 -8.04 -6.90 -19.87
C ARG A 195 -7.78 -5.39 -20.14
N PRO A 196 -8.42 -4.77 -21.16
CA PRO A 196 -8.30 -3.34 -21.44
C PRO A 196 -8.94 -2.47 -20.35
N ALA A 197 -8.42 -1.25 -20.15
CA ALA A 197 -8.87 -0.32 -19.11
C ALA A 197 -10.37 0.00 -19.14
N ALA A 198 -11.01 -0.05 -20.32
CA ALA A 198 -12.45 0.17 -20.47
C ALA A 198 -13.32 -0.90 -19.77
N LEU A 199 -12.79 -2.10 -19.56
CA LEU A 199 -13.50 -3.20 -18.90
C LEU A 199 -13.21 -3.28 -17.38
N TRP A 200 -12.22 -2.51 -16.90
CA TRP A 200 -12.00 -2.31 -15.48
C TRP A 200 -13.06 -1.38 -14.91
N GLN A 201 -13.50 -1.60 -13.67
CA GLN A 201 -14.45 -0.69 -13.01
C GLN A 201 -14.01 -0.16 -11.64
N PRO A 202 -12.71 0.00 -11.32
CA PRO A 202 -12.25 0.27 -9.96
C PRO A 202 -12.83 1.56 -9.40
N THR A 203 -12.90 1.66 -8.08
CA THR A 203 -13.22 2.90 -7.39
C THR A 203 -12.10 3.93 -7.55
N ALA A 204 -12.42 5.22 -7.33
CA ALA A 204 -11.40 6.25 -7.25
C ALA A 204 -10.41 5.97 -6.09
N LEU A 205 -10.91 5.35 -5.02
CA LEU A 205 -10.17 5.00 -3.82
C LEU A 205 -8.91 4.16 -4.13
N THR A 206 -9.02 3.20 -5.05
CA THR A 206 -7.96 2.24 -5.38
C THR A 206 -7.22 2.57 -6.68
N ALA A 207 -7.91 3.17 -7.66
CA ALA A 207 -7.31 3.57 -8.93
C ALA A 207 -6.38 4.79 -8.81
N SER A 208 -6.70 5.71 -7.89
CA SER A 208 -5.96 6.96 -7.70
C SER A 208 -4.49 6.73 -7.34
N ALA A 209 -3.60 7.50 -7.99
CA ALA A 209 -2.18 7.56 -7.66
C ALA A 209 -1.87 8.42 -6.42
N ARG A 210 -2.90 8.87 -5.67
CA ARG A 210 -2.71 9.65 -4.45
C ARG A 210 -1.83 8.88 -3.47
N ASP A 211 -0.86 9.58 -2.90
CA ASP A 211 0.21 9.02 -2.10
C ASP A 211 0.22 9.58 -0.67
N GLY A 212 1.30 9.33 0.07
CA GLY A 212 1.42 9.72 1.47
C GLY A 212 0.91 8.65 2.45
N ARG A 213 1.39 8.73 3.69
CA ARG A 213 1.08 7.73 4.72
C ARG A 213 -0.34 7.85 5.28
N PRO A 214 -0.89 9.05 5.57
CA PRO A 214 -2.27 9.17 6.05
C PRO A 214 -3.27 8.62 5.03
N TRP A 215 -3.05 8.89 3.74
CA TRP A 215 -3.88 8.38 2.66
C TRP A 215 -3.83 6.84 2.56
N ALA A 216 -2.64 6.23 2.59
CA ALA A 216 -2.52 4.77 2.56
C ALA A 216 -3.28 4.10 3.72
N VAL A 217 -3.23 4.69 4.93
CA VAL A 217 -3.99 4.19 6.09
C VAL A 217 -5.50 4.37 5.91
N ALA A 218 -5.96 5.54 5.47
CA ALA A 218 -7.38 5.79 5.23
C ALA A 218 -7.95 4.90 4.12
N ARG A 219 -7.18 4.71 3.03
CA ARG A 219 -7.52 3.79 1.95
C ARG A 219 -7.61 2.36 2.43
N GLY A 220 -6.59 1.87 3.15
CA GLY A 220 -6.60 0.51 3.69
C GLY A 220 -7.76 0.25 4.63
N LEU A 221 -8.10 1.22 5.49
CA LEU A 221 -9.27 1.15 6.37
C LEU A 221 -10.57 1.02 5.56
N CYS A 222 -10.77 1.87 4.57
CA CYS A 222 -11.98 1.87 3.75
C CYS A 222 -12.10 0.62 2.86
N VAL A 223 -10.99 0.15 2.26
CA VAL A 223 -10.97 -1.08 1.46
C VAL A 223 -11.28 -2.29 2.34
N ALA A 224 -10.63 -2.41 3.50
CA ALA A 224 -10.85 -3.53 4.41
C ALA A 224 -12.29 -3.59 4.94
N ALA A 225 -12.82 -2.44 5.41
CA ALA A 225 -14.21 -2.37 5.86
C ALA A 225 -15.21 -2.63 4.73
N GLY A 226 -14.94 -2.12 3.52
CA GLY A 226 -15.81 -2.32 2.35
C GLY A 226 -15.83 -3.77 1.86
N ALA A 227 -14.66 -4.41 1.76
CA ALA A 227 -14.53 -5.81 1.39
C ALA A 227 -15.19 -6.73 2.42
N ALA A 228 -14.98 -6.48 3.72
CA ALA A 228 -15.64 -7.22 4.79
C ALA A 228 -17.17 -7.02 4.76
N ALA A 229 -17.66 -5.80 4.56
CA ALA A 229 -19.10 -5.53 4.47
C ALA A 229 -19.74 -6.29 3.30
N LEU A 230 -19.09 -6.25 2.14
CA LEU A 230 -19.57 -6.94 0.95
C LEU A 230 -19.57 -8.46 1.15
N ALA A 231 -18.50 -9.03 1.72
CA ALA A 231 -18.40 -10.45 1.99
C ALA A 231 -19.52 -10.92 2.93
N LEU A 232 -19.78 -10.17 4.02
CA LEU A 232 -20.84 -10.48 4.98
C LEU A 232 -22.24 -10.38 4.37
N CYS A 233 -22.54 -9.31 3.64
CA CYS A 233 -23.82 -9.20 2.93
C CYS A 233 -23.99 -10.25 1.83
N SER A 234 -22.88 -10.78 1.29
CA SER A 234 -22.91 -11.86 0.30
C SER A 234 -23.26 -13.22 0.92
N LEU A 235 -23.06 -13.41 2.23
CA LEU A 235 -23.47 -14.63 2.94
C LEU A 235 -24.99 -14.80 3.02
N ASP A 236 -25.73 -13.69 2.89
CA ASP A 236 -27.20 -13.69 2.86
C ASP A 236 -27.79 -14.00 1.47
N VAL A 237 -26.94 -14.16 0.44
CA VAL A 237 -27.39 -14.46 -0.92
C VAL A 237 -27.96 -15.88 -0.99
N PRO A 238 -29.20 -16.08 -1.45
CA PRO A 238 -29.80 -17.42 -1.57
C PRO A 238 -29.03 -18.32 -2.53
N GLY A 239 -28.89 -19.60 -2.18
CA GLY A 239 -28.24 -20.60 -3.05
C GLY A 239 -26.72 -20.65 -2.96
N LEU A 240 -26.11 -19.92 -2.03
CA LEU A 240 -24.68 -19.98 -1.75
C LEU A 240 -24.29 -21.39 -1.25
N GLY A 241 -23.41 -22.08 -1.99
CA GLY A 241 -22.91 -23.40 -1.62
C GLY A 241 -21.91 -23.36 -0.45
N PRO A 242 -21.67 -24.48 0.25
CA PRO A 242 -20.81 -24.51 1.45
C PRO A 242 -19.38 -24.00 1.22
N ALA A 243 -18.80 -24.27 0.05
CA ALA A 243 -17.46 -23.79 -0.31
C ALA A 243 -17.43 -22.26 -0.45
N ALA A 244 -18.44 -21.68 -1.10
CA ALA A 244 -18.57 -20.24 -1.25
C ALA A 244 -18.84 -19.54 0.10
N THR A 245 -19.66 -20.15 0.96
CA THR A 245 -19.87 -19.68 2.34
C THR A 245 -18.56 -19.66 3.13
N ALA A 246 -17.76 -20.72 3.06
CA ALA A 246 -16.48 -20.80 3.76
C ALA A 246 -15.49 -19.76 3.23
N ALA A 247 -15.38 -19.61 1.91
CA ALA A 247 -14.51 -18.62 1.27
C ALA A 247 -14.88 -17.18 1.67
N LEU A 248 -16.16 -16.81 1.58
CA LEU A 248 -16.61 -15.46 1.97
C LEU A 248 -16.49 -15.19 3.47
N THR A 249 -16.65 -16.21 4.30
CA THR A 249 -16.39 -16.09 5.75
C THR A 249 -14.92 -15.82 6.01
N ALA A 250 -14.01 -16.55 5.35
CA ALA A 250 -12.57 -16.31 5.45
C ALA A 250 -12.20 -14.89 5.00
N VAL A 251 -12.71 -14.45 3.84
CA VAL A 251 -12.53 -13.06 3.35
C VAL A 251 -12.99 -12.05 4.40
N ALA A 252 -14.17 -12.25 4.98
CA ALA A 252 -14.70 -11.32 5.98
C ALA A 252 -13.83 -11.28 7.26
N ASP A 253 -13.35 -12.43 7.73
CA ASP A 253 -12.55 -12.53 8.95
C ASP A 253 -11.14 -11.95 8.76
N GLU A 254 -10.48 -12.23 7.64
CA GLU A 254 -9.18 -11.66 7.28
C GLU A 254 -9.28 -10.14 7.09
N GLN A 255 -10.30 -9.65 6.38
CA GLN A 255 -10.51 -8.21 6.21
C GLN A 255 -10.85 -7.50 7.53
N ARG A 256 -11.46 -8.16 8.51
CA ARG A 256 -11.62 -7.60 9.87
C ARG A 256 -10.29 -7.45 10.60
N LEU A 257 -9.34 -8.37 10.42
CA LEU A 257 -7.98 -8.24 10.94
C LEU A 257 -7.24 -7.06 10.29
N HIS A 258 -7.38 -6.91 8.97
CA HIS A 258 -6.86 -5.75 8.25
C HIS A 258 -7.46 -4.44 8.77
N LEU A 259 -8.78 -4.40 8.93
CA LEU A 259 -9.49 -3.26 9.46
C LEU A 259 -8.99 -2.89 10.87
N ALA A 260 -8.77 -3.88 11.74
CA ALA A 260 -8.20 -3.65 13.06
C ALA A 260 -6.79 -3.04 12.99
N HIS A 261 -5.93 -3.54 12.08
CA HIS A 261 -4.61 -2.96 11.82
C HIS A 261 -4.70 -1.50 11.38
N TRP A 262 -5.52 -1.21 10.37
CA TRP A 262 -5.66 0.16 9.84
C TRP A 262 -6.28 1.12 10.87
N SER A 263 -7.26 0.68 11.66
CA SER A 263 -7.83 1.47 12.76
C SER A 263 -6.81 1.74 13.87
N ALA A 264 -5.93 0.79 14.18
CA ALA A 264 -4.83 1.02 15.11
C ALA A 264 -3.86 2.10 14.58
N ARG A 265 -3.61 2.13 13.26
CA ARG A 265 -2.81 3.19 12.63
C ARG A 265 -3.48 4.55 12.67
N VAL A 266 -4.79 4.64 12.40
CA VAL A 266 -5.56 5.89 12.58
C VAL A 266 -5.43 6.41 14.01
N THR A 267 -5.60 5.53 15.00
CA THR A 267 -5.44 5.86 16.42
C THR A 267 -4.03 6.36 16.74
N GLN A 268 -3.00 5.78 16.13
CA GLN A 268 -1.61 6.20 16.30
C GLN A 268 -1.36 7.62 15.75
N TYR A 269 -1.97 7.99 14.62
CA TYR A 269 -1.90 9.37 14.10
C TYR A 269 -2.49 10.37 15.08
N ALA A 270 -3.66 10.07 15.64
CA ALA A 270 -4.32 10.92 16.62
C ALA A 270 -3.45 11.11 17.88
N ARG A 271 -2.86 10.01 18.41
CA ARG A 271 -1.96 10.05 19.57
C ARG A 271 -0.68 10.85 19.33
N ARG A 272 -0.22 10.93 18.08
CA ARG A 272 0.97 11.72 17.68
C ARG A 272 0.66 13.18 17.36
N GLY A 273 -0.56 13.66 17.65
CA GLY A 273 -0.97 15.04 17.37
C GLY A 273 -1.21 15.34 15.88
N ARG A 274 -1.35 14.30 15.04
CA ARG A 274 -1.58 14.42 13.59
C ARG A 274 -3.03 14.09 13.20
N THR A 275 -3.98 14.41 14.08
CA THR A 275 -5.41 14.13 13.88
C THR A 275 -5.96 14.81 12.63
N ALA A 276 -5.55 16.06 12.34
CA ALA A 276 -6.04 16.79 11.17
C ALA A 276 -5.65 16.09 9.86
N ASP A 277 -4.41 15.61 9.75
CA ASP A 277 -3.90 14.95 8.56
C ASP A 277 -4.65 13.65 8.26
N ILE A 278 -4.86 12.83 9.29
CA ILE A 278 -5.59 11.56 9.12
C ILE A 278 -7.08 11.80 8.90
N ALA A 279 -7.69 12.80 9.56
CA ALA A 279 -9.09 13.15 9.36
C ALA A 279 -9.36 13.62 7.92
N ALA A 280 -8.49 14.45 7.34
CA ALA A 280 -8.61 14.88 5.95
C ALA A 280 -8.48 13.72 4.95
N ALA A 281 -7.59 12.76 5.24
CA ALA A 281 -7.45 11.55 4.45
C ALA A 281 -8.69 10.65 4.55
N LEU A 282 -9.24 10.46 5.75
CA LEU A 282 -10.45 9.66 5.98
C LEU A 282 -11.71 10.28 5.35
N ASP A 283 -11.85 11.61 5.38
CA ASP A 283 -12.93 12.33 4.70
C ASP A 283 -12.90 12.10 3.19
N THR A 284 -11.71 12.20 2.59
CA THR A 284 -11.54 11.93 1.15
C THR A 284 -11.76 10.45 0.83
N ALA A 285 -11.19 9.55 1.63
CA ALA A 285 -11.32 8.12 1.42
C ALA A 285 -12.77 7.65 1.58
N GLY A 286 -13.51 8.17 2.58
CA GLY A 286 -14.93 7.86 2.80
C GLY A 286 -15.82 8.25 1.61
N ARG A 287 -15.59 9.44 1.03
CA ARG A 287 -16.30 9.87 -0.20
C ARG A 287 -16.02 8.94 -1.38
N GLU A 288 -14.76 8.54 -1.58
CA GLU A 288 -14.36 7.66 -2.68
C GLU A 288 -14.78 6.19 -2.43
N ALA A 289 -14.88 5.77 -1.17
CA ALA A 289 -15.25 4.43 -0.74
C ALA A 289 -16.74 4.11 -0.97
N ALA A 290 -17.64 5.09 -0.99
CA ALA A 290 -19.04 4.81 -1.27
C ALA A 290 -19.25 4.13 -2.63
N ALA A 291 -18.38 4.39 -3.62
CA ALA A 291 -18.44 3.71 -4.92
C ALA A 291 -18.14 2.20 -4.85
N LEU A 292 -17.62 1.68 -3.73
CA LEU A 292 -17.49 0.23 -3.48
C LEU A 292 -18.87 -0.46 -3.48
N PHE A 293 -19.93 0.28 -3.13
CA PHE A 293 -21.30 -0.21 -3.02
C PHE A 293 -22.20 0.31 -4.14
N GLY A 294 -21.63 1.05 -5.11
CA GLY A 294 -22.34 1.58 -6.25
C GLY A 294 -22.54 0.50 -7.32
N ALA A 295 -23.67 0.57 -8.04
CA ALA A 295 -23.94 -0.35 -9.13
C ALA A 295 -22.81 -0.32 -10.20
N PRO A 296 -22.59 -1.42 -10.93
CA PRO A 296 -21.61 -1.47 -12.03
C PRO A 296 -21.85 -0.40 -13.10
N ALA A 297 -20.80 -0.04 -13.83
CA ALA A 297 -20.87 0.88 -14.96
C ALA A 297 -21.77 0.31 -16.06
N LEU A 298 -22.56 1.19 -16.69
CA LEU A 298 -23.35 0.83 -17.86
C LEU A 298 -22.43 0.77 -19.10
N PRO A 299 -22.70 -0.11 -20.07
CA PRO A 299 -22.00 -0.06 -21.35
C PRO A 299 -22.25 1.28 -22.05
N ALA A 300 -21.24 1.80 -22.77
CA ALA A 300 -21.34 3.07 -23.45
C ALA A 300 -22.46 3.06 -24.52
N PRO A 301 -23.32 4.11 -24.60
CA PRO A 301 -24.34 4.18 -25.62
C PRO A 301 -23.69 4.32 -27.02
N GLY A 302 -23.94 3.36 -27.91
CA GLY A 302 -23.46 3.39 -29.30
C GLY A 302 -22.17 2.62 -29.57
N ALA A 303 -21.65 1.82 -28.64
CA ALA A 303 -20.80 0.70 -29.04
C ALA A 303 -21.68 -0.22 -29.90
N ASP A 304 -21.33 -0.42 -31.17
CA ASP A 304 -22.00 -1.37 -32.05
C ASP A 304 -21.93 -2.75 -31.41
N ALA A 305 -22.94 -3.04 -30.60
CA ALA A 305 -23.20 -4.37 -30.12
C ALA A 305 -23.78 -5.14 -31.30
N GLY A 306 -22.89 -5.66 -32.14
CA GLY A 306 -23.21 -6.85 -32.92
C GLY A 306 -23.86 -7.88 -31.99
N PRO A 307 -24.73 -8.78 -32.49
CA PRO A 307 -25.46 -9.75 -31.68
C PRO A 307 -24.46 -10.63 -30.90
N GLY A 308 -24.09 -10.20 -29.68
CA GLY A 308 -22.90 -10.65 -28.97
C GLY A 308 -22.34 -9.63 -27.96
N ALA A 309 -22.24 -8.33 -28.28
CA ALA A 309 -21.48 -7.41 -27.42
C ALA A 309 -22.17 -6.99 -26.11
N ALA A 310 -23.49 -7.16 -26.01
CA ALA A 310 -24.21 -7.05 -24.74
C ALA A 310 -23.93 -8.27 -23.81
N ALA A 311 -23.44 -9.38 -24.36
CA ALA A 311 -22.91 -10.53 -23.63
C ALA A 311 -21.39 -10.40 -23.37
N ASP A 312 -20.65 -9.66 -24.22
CA ASP A 312 -19.19 -9.52 -24.15
C ASP A 312 -18.67 -8.56 -23.06
N SER A 313 -19.55 -7.84 -22.34
CA SER A 313 -19.13 -7.19 -21.10
C SER A 313 -18.91 -8.21 -19.97
N GLY A 314 -19.58 -9.37 -20.02
CA GLY A 314 -19.69 -10.31 -18.89
C GLY A 314 -20.62 -9.80 -17.78
N TRP A 315 -21.21 -8.62 -17.94
CA TRP A 315 -22.10 -7.97 -16.96
C TRP A 315 -23.49 -7.83 -17.59
N GLY A 316 -24.35 -8.82 -17.34
CA GLY A 316 -25.79 -8.68 -17.62
C GLY A 316 -26.36 -7.46 -16.91
N ALA A 317 -27.57 -7.01 -17.29
CA ALA A 317 -28.24 -5.86 -16.68
C ALA A 317 -28.27 -5.99 -15.15
N ALA A 318 -27.29 -5.37 -14.48
CA ALA A 318 -26.96 -5.70 -13.10
C ALA A 318 -28.09 -5.20 -12.19
N ALA A 319 -28.66 -6.12 -11.40
CA ALA A 319 -29.55 -5.76 -10.31
C ALA A 319 -28.86 -4.72 -9.42
N GLU A 320 -29.61 -3.71 -8.97
CA GLU A 320 -29.07 -2.71 -8.05
C GLU A 320 -28.59 -3.42 -6.76
N PRO A 321 -27.34 -3.18 -6.32
CA PRO A 321 -26.81 -3.80 -5.11
C PRO A 321 -27.59 -3.31 -3.88
N PRO A 322 -27.60 -4.07 -2.78
CA PRO A 322 -28.24 -3.66 -1.52
C PRO A 322 -27.39 -2.60 -0.80
N ALA A 323 -27.25 -1.42 -1.42
CA ALA A 323 -26.41 -0.31 -0.99
C ALA A 323 -26.62 0.07 0.48
N ASP A 324 -27.88 0.16 0.92
CA ASP A 324 -28.20 0.52 2.31
C ASP A 324 -27.67 -0.51 3.32
N SER A 325 -27.82 -1.80 3.02
CA SER A 325 -27.29 -2.89 3.87
C SER A 325 -25.76 -2.86 3.90
N LEU A 326 -25.12 -2.65 2.75
CA LEU A 326 -23.66 -2.57 2.62
C LEU A 326 -23.08 -1.37 3.40
N THR A 327 -23.66 -0.18 3.23
CA THR A 327 -23.25 1.03 3.95
C THR A 327 -23.47 0.88 5.45
N LYS A 328 -24.60 0.29 5.88
CA LYS A 328 -24.85 0.02 7.30
C LYS A 328 -23.82 -0.96 7.86
N GLN A 329 -23.50 -2.03 7.13
CA GLN A 329 -22.53 -3.02 7.55
C GLN A 329 -21.12 -2.41 7.64
N PHE A 330 -20.74 -1.56 6.69
CA PHE A 330 -19.49 -0.78 6.73
C PHE A 330 -19.41 0.08 8.00
N ASP A 331 -20.45 0.86 8.27
CA ASP A 331 -20.52 1.75 9.43
C ASP A 331 -20.40 0.97 10.75
N THR A 332 -21.08 -0.17 10.87
CA THR A 332 -20.96 -1.06 12.03
C THR A 332 -19.52 -1.55 12.19
N LEU A 333 -18.93 -2.12 11.13
CA LEU A 333 -17.57 -2.67 11.18
C LEU A 333 -16.54 -1.61 11.62
N VAL A 334 -16.59 -0.40 11.06
CA VAL A 334 -15.63 0.65 11.44
C VAL A 334 -15.86 1.12 12.88
N ARG A 335 -17.12 1.27 13.32
CA ARG A 335 -17.43 1.69 14.70
C ARG A 335 -16.99 0.65 15.73
N ASP A 336 -17.11 -0.64 15.41
CA ASP A 336 -16.71 -1.73 16.28
C ASP A 336 -15.19 -1.76 16.55
N THR A 337 -14.38 -1.09 15.70
CA THR A 337 -12.94 -0.92 15.97
C THR A 337 -12.64 0.05 17.12
N GLY A 338 -13.63 0.78 17.63
CA GLY A 338 -13.48 1.75 18.72
C GLY A 338 -12.91 3.09 18.28
N LEU A 339 -12.90 3.39 16.98
CA LEU A 339 -12.49 4.71 16.50
C LEU A 339 -13.42 5.82 17.03
N PRO A 340 -12.86 6.98 17.44
CA PRO A 340 -13.68 8.13 17.80
C PRO A 340 -14.64 8.52 16.66
N PRO A 341 -15.87 8.98 16.93
CA PRO A 341 -16.83 9.35 15.89
C PRO A 341 -16.30 10.36 14.85
N ALA A 342 -15.42 11.27 15.25
CA ALA A 342 -14.81 12.25 14.36
C ALA A 342 -13.77 11.67 13.38
N LEU A 343 -13.37 10.42 13.58
CA LEU A 343 -12.41 9.67 12.74
C LEU A 343 -13.05 8.46 12.06
N VAL A 344 -14.37 8.33 12.11
CA VAL A 344 -15.10 7.36 11.29
C VAL A 344 -15.30 7.99 9.90
N PRO A 345 -14.86 7.37 8.79
CA PRO A 345 -15.10 7.88 7.45
C PRO A 345 -16.60 8.03 7.19
N ALA A 346 -17.02 9.19 6.68
CA ALA A 346 -18.40 9.40 6.29
C ALA A 346 -18.60 8.98 4.83
N LEU A 347 -19.50 8.03 4.58
CA LEU A 347 -19.93 7.67 3.24
C LEU A 347 -21.12 8.55 2.81
N PRO A 348 -21.15 9.01 1.54
CA PRO A 348 -22.36 9.56 0.94
C PRO A 348 -23.58 8.64 1.11
N ALA A 349 -24.75 9.25 1.36
CA ALA A 349 -26.01 8.52 1.58
C ALA A 349 -26.45 7.67 0.37
N SER A 350 -26.04 8.05 -0.84
CA SER A 350 -26.30 7.28 -2.06
C SER A 350 -24.97 6.99 -2.74
N PRO A 351 -24.54 5.71 -2.81
CA PRO A 351 -23.37 5.29 -3.55
C PRO A 351 -23.44 5.74 -5.01
N PRO A 352 -22.43 6.45 -5.53
CA PRO A 352 -22.39 6.76 -6.95
C PRO A 352 -22.18 5.47 -7.75
N ARG A 353 -22.85 5.36 -8.92
CA ARG A 353 -22.58 4.28 -9.87
C ARG A 353 -21.09 4.26 -10.22
N ARG A 354 -20.53 3.06 -10.37
CA ARG A 354 -19.15 2.88 -10.81
C ARG A 354 -18.97 3.36 -12.25
N THR A 355 -17.75 3.74 -12.58
CA THR A 355 -17.36 4.16 -13.93
C THR A 355 -16.31 3.20 -14.46
N THR A 356 -16.22 3.13 -15.79
CA THR A 356 -15.13 2.38 -16.45
C THR A 356 -13.77 2.97 -16.05
N GLY A 357 -12.73 2.15 -16.20
CA GLY A 357 -11.34 2.57 -15.97
C GLY A 357 -10.77 3.44 -17.09
N GLU A 358 -11.52 3.65 -18.17
CA GLU A 358 -11.11 4.48 -19.28
C GLU A 358 -10.97 5.94 -18.85
N GLY A 359 -9.82 6.56 -19.15
CA GLY A 359 -9.53 7.94 -18.74
C GLY A 359 -9.31 8.14 -17.24
N ARG A 360 -9.32 7.09 -16.40
CA ARG A 360 -8.95 7.22 -14.99
C ARG A 360 -7.46 7.51 -14.84
N THR A 361 -7.16 8.63 -14.20
CA THR A 361 -5.80 9.00 -13.79
C THR A 361 -5.18 7.92 -12.89
N GLY A 362 -3.99 7.45 -13.24
CA GLY A 362 -3.22 6.46 -12.46
C GLY A 362 -3.43 5.00 -12.86
N LEU A 363 -4.59 4.62 -13.43
CA LEU A 363 -4.83 3.23 -13.83
C LEU A 363 -3.98 2.82 -15.04
N GLY A 364 -3.85 3.70 -16.05
CA GLY A 364 -3.07 3.40 -17.25
C GLY A 364 -1.59 3.10 -16.96
N GLU A 365 -1.00 3.80 -15.98
CA GLU A 365 0.39 3.58 -15.54
C GLU A 365 0.54 2.22 -14.85
N VAL A 366 -0.38 1.88 -13.93
CA VAL A 366 -0.41 0.58 -13.26
C VAL A 366 -0.54 -0.56 -14.26
N LEU A 367 -1.46 -0.45 -15.22
CA LEU A 367 -1.64 -1.48 -16.25
C LEU A 367 -0.39 -1.63 -17.13
N ALA A 368 0.31 -0.54 -17.45
CA ALA A 368 1.55 -0.59 -18.20
C ALA A 368 2.67 -1.32 -17.43
N GLU A 369 2.79 -1.06 -16.12
CA GLU A 369 3.74 -1.75 -15.25
C GLU A 369 3.43 -3.26 -15.14
N LEU A 370 2.17 -3.60 -14.84
CA LEU A 370 1.71 -4.99 -14.73
C LEU A 370 1.97 -5.78 -16.02
N ARG A 371 1.69 -5.18 -17.19
CA ARG A 371 1.91 -5.82 -18.49
C ARG A 371 3.38 -6.01 -18.82
N THR A 372 4.23 -5.07 -18.38
CA THR A 372 5.69 -5.21 -18.51
C THR A 372 6.19 -6.42 -17.72
N VAL A 373 5.64 -6.65 -16.52
CA VAL A 373 5.95 -7.84 -15.73
C VAL A 373 5.38 -9.09 -16.40
N ARG A 374 4.11 -9.06 -16.82
CA ARG A 374 3.40 -10.17 -17.48
C ARG A 374 4.13 -10.70 -18.70
N ALA A 375 4.68 -9.83 -19.55
CA ALA A 375 5.36 -10.23 -20.79
C ALA A 375 6.53 -11.21 -20.59
N GLY A 376 7.09 -11.29 -19.37
CA GLY A 376 8.16 -12.23 -19.03
C GLY A 376 7.71 -13.60 -18.52
N TYR A 377 6.40 -13.87 -18.44
CA TYR A 377 5.84 -15.07 -17.80
C TYR A 377 4.71 -15.69 -18.65
N PRO A 378 4.53 -17.03 -18.59
CA PRO A 378 3.42 -17.69 -19.29
C PRO A 378 2.06 -17.30 -18.70
N GLN A 379 0.97 -17.62 -19.42
CA GLN A 379 -0.39 -17.48 -18.89
C GLN A 379 -0.61 -18.40 -17.68
N GLY A 380 -1.34 -17.93 -16.65
CA GLY A 380 -1.60 -18.68 -15.41
C GLY A 380 -0.39 -18.75 -14.47
N ALA A 381 0.50 -17.76 -14.49
CA ALA A 381 1.76 -17.78 -13.74
C ALA A 381 1.72 -16.98 -12.44
N PHE A 382 0.73 -16.09 -12.26
CA PHE A 382 0.74 -15.15 -11.14
C PHE A 382 -0.30 -15.47 -10.09
N LEU A 383 -1.55 -15.68 -10.51
CA LEU A 383 -2.65 -15.84 -9.57
C LEU A 383 -2.92 -17.27 -9.21
#